data_AF-A0A2G5VMH2-F1
#
_entry.id   AF-A0A2G5VMH2-F1
#
_cell.length_a   1.000
_cell.length_b   1.000
_cell.length_c   1.000
_cell.angle_alpha   90.00
_cell.angle_beta   90.00
_cell.angle_gamma   90.00
#
_symmetry.space_group_name_H-M   'P 1'
#
loop_
_entity.id
_entity.type
_entity.pdbx_description
1 polymer ?
#
loop_
_entity_poly.entity_id
_entity_poly.type
_entity_poly.pdbx_seq_one_letter_code
_entity_poly.pdbx_strand_id
1 'polypeptide(L)'
;MAQDGKIQIARRKHFFHTFNDDLAEQPDTTVKIEFGIHHHFEWSLLIVPVPGDCYELRLNAECALSDAPENLKNHLEGTYDIRLKKDLFGEKEYPRYSGQLISGSIVITRELPKKVLQKEVNNIWLKMDIERVLGSDEKKPEPKVKLDIGGMQFHTTPSTICRYFSRLKRDAGFLVKWDSDKQNSHSCIDFDVQGRYWKDLFYDRDPKHFSYILNFLREGYDMELPKNQDDIKEISKEAKFWMLKELEEMCEWRLKTSDF
;
A
#
# COMPACT_ATOMS: atom_id res chain seq x y z
N MET A 1 6.43 23.94 13.86
CA MET A 1 6.34 23.75 12.40
C MET A 1 5.96 22.31 12.15
N ALA A 2 4.74 22.09 11.66
CA ALA A 2 4.14 20.77 11.50
C ALA A 2 4.62 20.12 10.19
N GLN A 3 5.29 18.98 10.30
CA GLN A 3 5.48 18.02 9.21
C GLN A 3 5.33 16.62 9.80
N ASP A 4 4.09 16.18 9.98
CA ASP A 4 3.76 14.76 10.17
C ASP A 4 2.59 14.40 9.26
N GLY A 5 2.87 14.45 7.96
CA GLY A 5 2.01 13.87 6.94
C GLY A 5 2.67 12.61 6.41
N LYS A 6 2.30 11.44 6.96
CA LYS A 6 2.46 10.13 6.31
C LYS A 6 1.80 9.02 7.12
N ILE A 7 0.56 8.68 6.75
CA ILE A 7 0.08 7.30 6.84
C ILE A 7 -0.58 7.01 5.49
N GLN A 8 0.01 6.09 4.72
CA GLN A 8 -0.66 5.49 3.58
C GLN A 8 -0.54 3.98 3.73
N ILE A 9 -1.64 3.35 4.08
CA ILE A 9 -1.92 1.99 3.67
C ILE A 9 -3.26 2.06 2.96
N ALA A 10 -3.27 2.54 1.70
CA ALA A 10 -4.45 2.44 0.85
C ALA A 10 -4.53 1.00 0.30
N ARG A 11 -5.17 0.09 1.04
CA ARG A 11 -5.44 -1.27 0.55
C ARG A 11 -6.73 -1.24 -0.26
N ARG A 12 -6.56 -1.16 -1.58
CA ARG A 12 -7.67 -1.24 -2.53
C ARG A 12 -8.16 -2.69 -2.64
N LYS A 13 -9.41 -2.93 -2.29
CA LYS A 13 -10.09 -4.21 -2.51
C LYS A 13 -11.31 -4.03 -3.39
N HIS A 14 -11.60 -5.07 -4.16
CA HIS A 14 -12.74 -5.13 -5.05
C HIS A 14 -13.56 -6.37 -4.69
N PHE A 15 -14.85 -6.17 -4.47
CA PHE A 15 -15.83 -7.20 -4.20
C PHE A 15 -16.89 -7.14 -5.27
N PHE A 16 -17.44 -8.30 -5.56
CA PHE A 16 -18.45 -8.46 -6.57
C PHE A 16 -19.49 -9.45 -6.08
N HIS A 17 -20.76 -9.12 -6.31
CA HIS A 17 -21.86 -10.00 -6.02
C HIS A 17 -22.86 -9.96 -7.17
N THR A 18 -23.25 -11.14 -7.66
CA THR A 18 -24.36 -11.32 -8.58
C THR A 18 -25.59 -11.67 -7.77
N PHE A 19 -26.66 -10.89 -7.92
CA PHE A 19 -27.95 -11.19 -7.34
C PHE A 19 -28.88 -11.50 -8.52
N ASN A 20 -29.39 -12.73 -8.60
CA ASN A 20 -30.22 -13.12 -9.74
C ASN A 20 -31.69 -13.30 -9.36
N ASP A 21 -32.01 -13.75 -8.15
CA ASP A 21 -33.39 -14.21 -7.85
C ASP A 21 -34.03 -13.57 -6.59
N ASP A 22 -33.29 -13.29 -5.52
CA ASP A 22 -33.88 -12.89 -4.21
C ASP A 22 -34.69 -11.57 -4.23
N LEU A 23 -34.21 -10.55 -4.95
CA LEU A 23 -34.88 -9.22 -5.04
C LEU A 23 -36.09 -9.21 -5.98
N ALA A 24 -36.14 -10.15 -6.92
CA ALA A 24 -37.25 -10.30 -7.86
C ALA A 24 -38.42 -11.06 -7.22
N GLU A 25 -38.12 -12.03 -6.36
CA GLU A 25 -39.12 -12.85 -5.69
C GLU A 25 -39.77 -12.16 -4.47
N GLN A 26 -39.03 -11.33 -3.74
CA GLN A 26 -39.53 -10.70 -2.49
C GLN A 26 -39.23 -9.19 -2.41
N PRO A 27 -39.87 -8.36 -3.25
CA PRO A 27 -39.53 -6.94 -3.46
C PRO A 27 -39.83 -6.00 -2.27
N ASP A 28 -40.53 -6.51 -1.25
CA ASP A 28 -40.90 -5.78 -0.04
C ASP A 28 -40.15 -6.28 1.20
N THR A 29 -39.12 -7.10 1.01
CA THR A 29 -38.27 -7.59 2.09
C THR A 29 -36.89 -6.94 2.04
N THR A 30 -36.27 -6.81 3.21
CA THR A 30 -34.88 -6.37 3.30
C THR A 30 -33.97 -7.50 2.86
N VAL A 31 -33.13 -7.24 1.85
CA VAL A 31 -32.13 -8.19 1.38
C VAL A 31 -30.76 -7.81 1.95
N LYS A 32 -30.06 -8.77 2.58
CA LYS A 32 -28.68 -8.62 3.04
C LYS A 32 -27.75 -9.36 2.09
N ILE A 33 -26.82 -8.64 1.47
CA ILE A 33 -25.76 -9.20 0.64
C ILE A 33 -24.48 -9.21 1.46
N GLU A 34 -23.90 -10.38 1.69
CA GLU A 34 -22.66 -10.53 2.44
C GLU A 34 -21.45 -10.59 1.50
N PHE A 35 -20.43 -9.79 1.78
CA PHE A 35 -19.14 -9.84 1.09
C PHE A 35 -18.07 -10.60 1.88
N GLY A 36 -18.41 -11.06 3.09
CA GLY A 36 -17.51 -11.79 3.98
C GLY A 36 -16.58 -10.88 4.80
N ILE A 37 -15.64 -11.52 5.51
CA ILE A 37 -14.75 -10.85 6.45
C ILE A 37 -13.48 -10.35 5.74
N HIS A 38 -13.27 -9.04 5.79
CA HIS A 38 -12.08 -8.38 5.25
C HIS A 38 -11.60 -7.28 6.18
N HIS A 39 -10.29 -7.29 6.46
CA HIS A 39 -9.66 -6.34 7.39
C HIS A 39 -10.26 -6.38 8.79
N HIS A 40 -10.68 -7.57 9.25
CA HIS A 40 -11.37 -7.76 10.52
C HIS A 40 -12.77 -7.12 10.60
N PHE A 41 -13.34 -6.72 9.47
CA PHE A 41 -14.73 -6.29 9.38
C PHE A 41 -15.53 -7.29 8.53
N GLU A 42 -16.71 -7.66 9.00
CA GLU A 42 -17.73 -8.33 8.20
C GLU A 42 -18.47 -7.26 7.38
N TRP A 43 -18.42 -7.41 6.06
CA TRP A 43 -18.99 -6.45 5.14
C TRP A 43 -20.31 -6.96 4.58
N SER A 44 -21.34 -6.12 4.64
CA SER A 44 -22.62 -6.40 4.00
C SER A 44 -23.27 -5.17 3.40
N LEU A 45 -24.04 -5.36 2.34
CA LEU A 45 -24.93 -4.35 1.78
C LEU A 45 -26.37 -4.74 2.11
N LEU A 46 -27.09 -3.86 2.81
CA LEU A 46 -28.53 -3.98 3.01
C LEU A 46 -29.27 -3.20 1.94
N ILE A 47 -30.28 -3.84 1.37
CA ILE A 47 -31.20 -3.25 0.42
C ILE A 47 -32.56 -3.24 1.11
N VAL A 48 -32.96 -2.07 1.62
CA VAL A 48 -34.12 -1.91 2.49
C VAL A 48 -35.24 -1.24 1.69
N PRO A 49 -36.43 -1.85 1.55
CA PRO A 49 -37.56 -1.20 0.89
C PRO A 49 -38.03 0.01 1.71
N VAL A 50 -38.24 1.14 1.04
CA VAL A 50 -38.75 2.38 1.65
C VAL A 50 -40.02 2.85 0.95
N PRO A 51 -40.87 3.68 1.60
CA PRO A 51 -42.05 4.24 0.96
C PRO A 51 -41.68 4.97 -0.35
N GLY A 52 -42.46 4.76 -1.42
CA GLY A 52 -42.27 5.46 -2.70
C GLY A 52 -41.55 4.69 -3.81
N ASP A 53 -41.74 3.36 -3.90
CA ASP A 53 -41.15 2.49 -4.94
C ASP A 53 -39.61 2.63 -5.08
N CYS A 54 -38.96 2.81 -3.94
CA CYS A 54 -37.51 2.94 -3.83
C CYS A 54 -36.94 1.96 -2.80
N TYR A 55 -35.64 1.74 -2.92
CA TYR A 55 -34.79 1.09 -1.93
C TYR A 55 -33.85 2.12 -1.29
N GLU A 56 -33.62 1.93 0.01
CA GLU A 56 -32.48 2.49 0.71
C GLU A 56 -31.34 1.47 0.69
N LEU A 57 -30.16 1.90 0.24
CA LEU A 57 -28.95 1.10 0.29
C LEU A 57 -28.14 1.46 1.53
N ARG A 58 -27.75 0.47 2.33
CA ARG A 58 -26.83 0.66 3.46
C ARG A 58 -25.60 -0.23 3.34
N LEU A 59 -24.40 0.37 3.41
CA LEU A 59 -23.16 -0.38 3.53
C LEU A 59 -22.83 -0.56 5.01
N ASN A 60 -22.68 -1.80 5.44
CA ASN A 60 -22.31 -2.14 6.80
C ASN A 60 -20.87 -2.65 6.86
N ALA A 61 -20.14 -2.17 7.85
CA ALA A 61 -18.85 -2.69 8.28
C ALA A 61 -18.91 -2.98 9.77
N GLU A 62 -19.03 -4.25 10.14
CA GLU A 62 -19.09 -4.67 11.55
C GLU A 62 -17.77 -5.33 11.97
N CYS A 63 -17.17 -4.90 13.09
CA CYS A 63 -15.91 -5.49 13.56
C CYS A 63 -16.15 -6.96 13.95
N ALA A 64 -15.44 -7.87 13.28
CA ALA A 64 -15.52 -9.31 13.49
C ALA A 64 -14.69 -9.79 14.69
N LEU A 65 -13.89 -8.92 15.33
CA LEU A 65 -13.09 -9.24 16.51
C LEU A 65 -13.87 -8.93 17.79
N SER A 66 -14.31 -9.98 18.48
CA SER A 66 -15.09 -9.86 19.72
C SER A 66 -14.30 -9.27 20.89
N ASP A 67 -12.98 -9.47 20.90
CA ASP A 67 -12.04 -9.04 21.94
C ASP A 67 -11.36 -7.69 21.65
N ALA A 68 -11.62 -7.08 20.48
CA ALA A 68 -11.06 -5.78 20.14
C ALA A 68 -11.56 -4.69 21.12
N PRO A 69 -10.69 -3.77 21.57
CA PRO A 69 -11.10 -2.60 22.34
C PRO A 69 -12.13 -1.75 21.58
N GLU A 70 -13.13 -1.22 22.29
CA GLU A 70 -14.26 -0.49 21.69
C GLU A 70 -13.83 0.75 20.89
N ASN A 71 -12.76 1.41 21.33
CA ASN A 71 -12.16 2.55 20.62
C ASN A 71 -11.54 2.15 19.28
N LEU A 72 -11.19 0.87 19.09
CA LEU A 72 -10.62 0.36 17.85
C LEU A 72 -11.67 -0.24 16.92
N LYS A 73 -12.79 -0.78 17.44
CA LYS A 73 -13.91 -1.27 16.61
C LYS A 73 -14.49 -0.18 15.70
N ASN A 74 -14.40 1.07 16.12
CA ASN A 74 -14.87 2.23 15.36
C ASN A 74 -13.78 2.86 14.47
N HIS A 75 -12.58 2.31 14.44
CA HIS A 75 -11.44 2.85 13.72
C HIS A 75 -11.37 2.26 12.30
N LEU A 76 -12.15 2.85 11.40
CA LEU A 76 -12.22 2.54 9.98
C LEU A 76 -12.32 3.86 9.18
N GLU A 77 -11.31 4.15 8.37
CA GLU A 77 -11.24 5.31 7.50
C GLU A 77 -10.87 4.87 6.07
N GLY A 78 -11.46 5.52 5.08
CA GLY A 78 -11.19 5.24 3.67
C GLY A 78 -12.34 5.68 2.78
N THR A 79 -12.40 5.15 1.57
CA THR A 79 -13.48 5.46 0.63
C THR A 79 -14.11 4.20 0.04
N TYR A 80 -15.36 4.31 -0.37
CA TYR A 80 -16.05 3.28 -1.13
C TYR A 80 -16.51 3.79 -2.49
N ASP A 81 -16.67 2.86 -3.42
CA ASP A 81 -17.22 3.08 -4.76
C ASP A 81 -18.11 1.88 -5.10
N ILE A 82 -19.43 2.09 -5.08
CA ILE A 82 -20.44 1.09 -5.43
C ILE A 82 -20.93 1.36 -6.83
N ARG A 83 -20.87 0.34 -7.68
CA ARG A 83 -21.39 0.37 -9.04
C ARG A 83 -22.41 -0.72 -9.23
N LEU A 84 -23.55 -0.32 -9.75
CA LEU A 84 -24.59 -1.23 -10.20
C LEU A 84 -24.33 -1.52 -11.68
N LYS A 85 -24.36 -2.80 -12.08
CA LYS A 85 -24.13 -3.25 -13.45
C LYS A 85 -25.16 -4.27 -13.90
N LYS A 86 -25.49 -4.26 -15.19
CA LYS A 86 -26.39 -5.23 -15.85
C LYS A 86 -25.73 -6.56 -16.20
N ASP A 87 -24.40 -6.58 -16.26
CA ASP A 87 -23.61 -7.76 -16.56
C ASP A 87 -22.16 -7.52 -16.09
N LEU A 88 -21.44 -8.61 -15.88
CA LEU A 88 -20.04 -8.61 -15.43
C LEU A 88 -19.12 -7.77 -16.32
N PHE A 89 -19.43 -7.74 -17.62
CA PHE A 89 -18.66 -7.08 -18.68
C PHE A 89 -19.30 -5.75 -19.15
N GLY A 90 -20.40 -5.33 -18.52
CA GLY A 90 -21.34 -4.38 -19.09
C GLY A 90 -20.85 -2.96 -19.36
N GLU A 91 -21.14 -2.49 -20.58
CA GLU A 91 -20.90 -1.11 -21.05
C GLU A 91 -21.91 -0.08 -20.51
N LYS A 92 -23.01 -0.53 -19.86
CA LYS A 92 -24.05 0.36 -19.32
C LYS A 92 -23.94 0.43 -17.79
N GLU A 93 -23.26 1.46 -17.29
CA GLU A 93 -23.17 1.73 -15.86
C GLU A 93 -24.47 2.38 -15.35
N TYR A 94 -25.04 1.77 -14.32
CA TYR A 94 -26.19 2.27 -13.55
C TYR A 94 -25.69 3.25 -12.46
N PRO A 95 -26.56 3.80 -11.58
CA PRO A 95 -26.13 4.77 -10.59
C PRO A 95 -24.89 4.28 -9.82
N ARG A 96 -23.90 5.17 -9.75
CA ARG A 96 -22.64 4.97 -9.06
C ARG A 96 -22.65 5.80 -7.79
N TYR A 97 -22.28 5.18 -6.68
CA TYR A 97 -22.26 5.82 -5.37
C TYR A 97 -20.86 5.76 -4.80
N SER A 98 -20.33 6.90 -4.35
CA SER A 98 -19.02 6.97 -3.72
C SER A 98 -19.08 7.85 -2.49
N GLY A 99 -18.31 7.50 -1.47
CA GLY A 99 -18.31 8.23 -0.21
C GLY A 99 -17.17 7.82 0.70
N GLN A 100 -17.15 8.40 1.89
CA GLN A 100 -16.22 8.06 2.96
C GLN A 100 -16.72 6.83 3.71
N LEU A 101 -15.80 5.93 4.05
CA LEU A 101 -16.05 4.85 4.97
C LEU A 101 -16.03 5.39 6.40
N ILE A 102 -17.05 5.02 7.16
CA ILE A 102 -17.10 5.15 8.61
C ILE A 102 -17.46 3.78 9.18
N SER A 103 -17.03 3.48 10.41
CA SER A 103 -17.41 2.22 11.05
C SER A 103 -18.93 2.16 11.29
N GLY A 104 -19.49 0.95 11.21
CA GLY A 104 -20.93 0.71 11.36
C GLY A 104 -21.70 0.75 10.03
N SER A 105 -22.95 1.24 10.09
CA SER A 105 -23.91 1.25 8.97
C SER A 105 -23.98 2.63 8.32
N ILE A 106 -23.63 2.71 7.03
CA ILE A 106 -23.64 3.92 6.22
C ILE A 106 -24.83 3.89 5.27
N VAL A 107 -25.70 4.91 5.30
CA VAL A 107 -26.74 5.09 4.28
C VAL A 107 -26.10 5.65 3.01
N ILE A 108 -26.11 4.86 1.94
CA ILE A 108 -25.55 5.25 0.64
C ILE A 108 -26.52 6.12 -0.15
N THR A 109 -27.79 5.71 -0.19
CA THR A 109 -28.88 6.43 -0.88
C THR A 109 -30.22 5.95 -0.35
N ARG A 110 -31.25 6.80 -0.45
CA ARG A 110 -32.66 6.48 -0.16
C ARG A 110 -33.55 6.44 -1.40
N GLU A 111 -32.96 6.70 -2.57
CA GLU A 111 -33.69 7.04 -3.78
C GLU A 111 -33.37 6.08 -4.94
N LEU A 112 -32.99 4.83 -4.64
CA LEU A 112 -32.73 3.84 -5.68
C LEU A 112 -34.07 3.23 -6.14
N PRO A 113 -34.56 3.50 -7.36
CA PRO A 113 -35.87 3.01 -7.76
C PRO A 113 -35.90 1.47 -7.85
N LYS A 114 -36.97 0.81 -7.37
CA LYS A 114 -37.04 -0.66 -7.34
C LYS A 114 -36.83 -1.30 -8.72
N LYS A 115 -37.36 -0.67 -9.77
CA LYS A 115 -37.21 -1.09 -11.17
C LYS A 115 -35.75 -1.30 -11.59
N VAL A 116 -34.80 -0.53 -11.02
CA VAL A 116 -33.38 -0.60 -11.37
C VAL A 116 -32.78 -1.94 -10.91
N LEU A 117 -33.05 -2.35 -9.68
CA LEU A 117 -32.55 -3.62 -9.15
C LEU A 117 -33.36 -4.83 -9.65
N GLN A 118 -34.64 -4.66 -9.98
CA GLN A 118 -35.48 -5.80 -10.39
C GLN A 118 -35.33 -6.21 -11.85
N LYS A 119 -34.99 -5.27 -12.75
CA LYS A 119 -35.03 -5.53 -14.22
C LYS A 119 -33.76 -5.14 -14.95
N GLU A 120 -32.93 -4.30 -14.33
CA GLU A 120 -31.91 -3.56 -15.06
C GLU A 120 -30.49 -3.86 -14.57
N VAL A 121 -30.33 -4.27 -13.32
CA VAL A 121 -29.06 -4.60 -12.67
C VAL A 121 -29.14 -6.03 -12.14
N ASN A 122 -28.10 -6.82 -12.34
CA ASN A 122 -27.94 -8.15 -11.73
C ASN A 122 -26.63 -8.26 -10.92
N ASN A 123 -25.80 -7.21 -10.94
CA ASN A 123 -24.48 -7.21 -10.35
C ASN A 123 -24.22 -5.95 -9.54
N ILE A 124 -23.70 -6.14 -8.32
CA ILE A 124 -23.20 -5.06 -7.47
C ILE A 124 -21.69 -5.22 -7.36
N TRP A 125 -20.99 -4.15 -7.70
CA TRP A 125 -19.55 -4.06 -7.55
C TRP A 125 -19.24 -3.06 -6.43
N LEU A 126 -18.51 -3.52 -5.43
CA LEU A 126 -18.06 -2.70 -4.32
C LEU A 126 -16.53 -2.63 -4.35
N LYS A 127 -16.01 -1.42 -4.57
CA LYS A 127 -14.60 -1.12 -4.37
C LYS A 127 -14.44 -0.36 -3.07
N MET A 128 -13.42 -0.73 -2.31
CA MET A 128 -13.05 -0.03 -1.10
C MET A 128 -11.56 0.30 -1.13
N ASP A 129 -11.24 1.55 -0.86
CA ASP A 129 -9.88 1.99 -0.58
C ASP A 129 -9.82 2.30 0.91
N ILE A 130 -9.38 1.32 1.69
CA ILE A 130 -9.23 1.48 3.14
C ILE A 130 -7.91 2.18 3.40
N GLU A 131 -7.94 3.30 4.13
CA GLU A 131 -6.77 4.11 4.48
C GLU A 131 -6.25 3.82 5.90
N ARG A 132 -7.18 3.62 6.85
CA ARG A 132 -6.89 3.19 8.23
C ARG A 132 -7.94 2.20 8.73
N VAL A 133 -7.50 1.17 9.45
CA VAL A 133 -8.38 0.11 9.96
C VAL A 133 -7.73 -0.60 11.14
N LEU A 134 -8.47 -0.82 12.24
CA LEU A 134 -8.11 -1.71 13.38
C LEU A 134 -6.61 -2.01 13.57
N GLY A 135 -5.91 -1.19 14.36
CA GLY A 135 -4.50 -1.43 14.67
C GLY A 135 -3.54 -1.21 13.47
N SER A 136 -4.01 -0.68 12.34
CA SER A 136 -3.17 -0.35 11.17
C SER A 136 -2.14 0.75 11.41
N ASP A 137 -2.13 1.38 12.59
CA ASP A 137 -1.03 2.22 13.02
C ASP A 137 0.26 1.42 13.24
N GLU A 138 0.17 0.09 13.35
CA GLU A 138 1.33 -0.79 13.25
C GLU A 138 1.78 -0.88 11.79
N LYS A 139 2.78 -0.06 11.44
CA LYS A 139 3.59 -0.26 10.23
C LYS A 139 3.97 -1.73 10.15
N LYS A 140 3.43 -2.45 9.16
CA LYS A 140 3.90 -3.80 8.83
C LYS A 140 5.43 -3.73 8.74
N PRO A 141 6.18 -4.61 9.45
CA PRO A 141 7.63 -4.55 9.45
C PRO A 141 8.11 -4.63 8.01
N GLU A 142 9.01 -3.72 7.63
CA GLU A 142 9.57 -3.70 6.28
C GLU A 142 10.17 -5.08 5.95
N PRO A 143 9.94 -5.59 4.73
CA PRO A 143 10.52 -6.88 4.36
C PRO A 143 12.05 -6.78 4.40
N LYS A 144 12.70 -7.86 4.83
CA LYS A 144 14.16 -7.96 4.77
C LYS A 144 14.59 -8.19 3.32
N VAL A 145 15.53 -7.38 2.84
CA VAL A 145 16.22 -7.54 1.56
C VAL A 145 17.54 -8.27 1.82
N LYS A 146 17.84 -9.29 1.02
CA LYS A 146 19.11 -10.02 1.01
C LYS A 146 19.99 -9.51 -0.13
N LEU A 147 21.25 -9.23 0.17
CA LEU A 147 22.25 -8.80 -0.80
C LEU A 147 23.44 -9.76 -0.71
N ASP A 148 23.92 -10.26 -1.85
CA ASP A 148 25.14 -11.06 -1.95
C ASP A 148 26.24 -10.21 -2.59
N ILE A 149 27.28 -9.91 -1.82
CA ILE A 149 28.42 -9.08 -2.24
C ILE A 149 29.66 -9.97 -2.25
N GLY A 150 30.05 -10.45 -3.44
CA GLY A 150 31.22 -11.32 -3.62
C GLY A 150 31.16 -12.61 -2.79
N GLY A 151 29.96 -13.14 -2.52
CA GLY A 151 29.72 -14.32 -1.70
C GLY A 151 29.40 -14.03 -0.22
N MET A 152 29.50 -12.77 0.23
CA MET A 152 29.12 -12.38 1.59
C MET A 152 27.68 -11.85 1.63
N GLN A 153 26.87 -12.40 2.54
CA GLN A 153 25.47 -12.05 2.68
C GLN A 153 25.25 -10.86 3.62
N PHE A 154 24.57 -9.83 3.11
CA PHE A 154 24.09 -8.68 3.87
C PHE A 154 22.56 -8.65 3.90
N HIS A 155 22.02 -8.07 4.97
CA HIS A 155 20.58 -7.90 5.16
C HIS A 155 20.27 -6.43 5.44
N THR A 156 19.23 -5.91 4.80
CA THR A 156 18.77 -4.54 4.97
C THR A 156 17.28 -4.41 4.69
N THR A 157 16.76 -3.19 4.64
CA THR A 157 15.37 -2.92 4.26
C THR A 157 15.29 -2.04 3.01
N PRO A 158 14.14 -2.05 2.31
CA PRO A 158 13.91 -1.18 1.17
C PRO A 158 14.08 0.31 1.51
N SER A 159 13.67 0.76 2.70
CA SER A 159 13.84 2.16 3.11
C SER A 159 15.31 2.58 3.19
N THR A 160 16.19 1.70 3.67
CA THR A 160 17.65 1.93 3.62
C THR A 160 18.14 2.06 2.19
N ILE A 161 17.77 1.13 1.30
CA ILE A 161 18.21 1.15 -0.10
C ILE A 161 17.74 2.43 -0.82
N CYS A 162 16.53 2.88 -0.49
CA CYS A 162 15.89 4.00 -1.18
C CYS A 162 16.18 5.38 -0.58
N ARG A 163 16.90 5.45 0.55
CA ARG A 163 17.24 6.72 1.23
C ARG A 163 18.05 7.66 0.37
N TYR A 164 19.07 7.15 -0.31
CA TYR A 164 19.93 7.91 -1.22
C TYR A 164 19.82 7.38 -2.65
N PHE A 165 20.11 8.24 -3.62
CA PHE A 165 20.34 7.75 -4.97
C PHE A 165 21.59 6.86 -4.96
N SER A 166 21.47 5.65 -5.50
CA SER A 166 22.56 4.67 -5.54
C SER A 166 22.30 3.65 -6.64
N ARG A 167 23.35 2.91 -7.01
CA ARG A 167 23.22 1.73 -7.88
C ARG A 167 22.25 0.70 -7.29
N LEU A 168 22.27 0.48 -5.97
CA LEU A 168 21.31 -0.41 -5.29
C LEU A 168 19.86 0.05 -5.52
N LYS A 169 19.57 1.34 -5.33
CA LYS A 169 18.25 1.92 -5.58
C LYS A 169 17.86 1.83 -7.06
N ARG A 170 18.82 2.09 -7.96
CA ARG A 170 18.62 2.06 -9.41
C ARG A 170 18.33 0.65 -9.89
N ASP A 171 19.13 -0.33 -9.50
CA ASP A 171 19.00 -1.72 -9.93
C ASP A 171 17.71 -2.35 -9.34
N ALA A 172 17.38 -1.99 -8.10
CA ALA A 172 16.07 -2.27 -7.52
C ALA A 172 14.91 -1.62 -8.30
N GLY A 173 15.08 -0.39 -8.79
CA GLY A 173 14.09 0.34 -9.58
C GLY A 173 14.00 -0.10 -11.05
N PHE A 174 15.05 -0.69 -11.63
CA PHE A 174 15.01 -1.25 -12.99
C PHE A 174 14.18 -2.52 -13.07
N LEU A 175 14.11 -3.28 -11.98
CA LEU A 175 13.16 -4.39 -11.84
C LEU A 175 11.68 -3.92 -11.79
N VAL A 176 11.43 -2.59 -11.81
CA VAL A 176 10.11 -1.97 -11.58
C VAL A 176 9.53 -1.21 -12.79
N LYS A 177 10.21 -1.02 -13.94
CA LYS A 177 9.54 -0.42 -15.13
C LYS A 177 8.66 -1.49 -15.81
N TRP A 178 7.35 -1.33 -16.06
CA TRP A 178 6.61 -0.17 -16.58
C TRP A 178 5.12 -0.36 -16.21
N ASP A 179 4.58 0.42 -15.26
CA ASP A 179 3.13 0.63 -15.17
C ASP A 179 2.87 2.04 -15.72
N SER A 180 2.47 2.11 -16.99
CA SER A 180 2.41 3.33 -17.81
C SER A 180 1.43 4.39 -17.31
N ASP A 181 0.60 4.06 -16.31
CA ASP A 181 -0.55 4.88 -15.93
C ASP A 181 -0.30 5.81 -14.73
N LYS A 182 0.89 5.81 -14.14
CA LYS A 182 1.22 6.66 -12.97
C LYS A 182 2.41 7.58 -13.23
N GLN A 183 2.24 8.53 -14.14
CA GLN A 183 3.25 9.58 -14.39
C GLN A 183 3.45 10.59 -13.23
N ASN A 184 2.73 10.50 -12.11
CA ASN A 184 2.76 11.56 -11.08
C ASN A 184 2.89 11.11 -9.62
N SER A 185 3.45 9.94 -9.31
CA SER A 185 3.75 9.59 -7.90
C SER A 185 5.24 9.52 -7.63
N HIS A 186 5.79 10.59 -7.05
CA HIS A 186 7.11 10.61 -6.42
C HIS A 186 7.15 9.87 -5.07
N SER A 187 6.12 9.07 -4.73
CA SER A 187 6.04 8.43 -3.42
C SER A 187 5.36 7.07 -3.44
N CYS A 188 5.69 6.29 -2.41
CA CYS A 188 5.19 4.97 -2.03
C CYS A 188 5.57 3.81 -2.97
N ILE A 189 6.77 3.32 -2.70
CA ILE A 189 7.23 1.97 -3.01
C ILE A 189 6.26 0.98 -2.33
N ASP A 190 5.44 0.26 -3.09
CA ASP A 190 4.60 -0.83 -2.56
C ASP A 190 5.48 -2.05 -2.29
N PHE A 191 5.86 -2.23 -1.02
CA PHE A 191 6.75 -3.31 -0.60
C PHE A 191 6.12 -4.71 -0.77
N ASP A 192 4.79 -4.84 -0.82
CA ASP A 192 4.10 -6.12 -1.02
C ASP A 192 4.21 -6.61 -2.47
N VAL A 193 4.20 -5.68 -3.45
CA VAL A 193 4.46 -6.00 -4.87
C VAL A 193 5.95 -6.24 -5.13
N GLN A 194 6.82 -5.47 -4.46
CA GLN A 194 8.25 -5.50 -4.74
C GLN A 194 9.00 -6.64 -4.03
N GLY A 195 8.50 -7.15 -2.90
CA GLY A 195 9.07 -8.26 -2.13
C GLY A 195 9.54 -9.47 -2.96
N ARG A 196 8.89 -9.72 -4.11
CA ARG A 196 9.22 -10.83 -5.02
C ARG A 196 10.47 -10.61 -5.88
N TYR A 197 10.89 -9.38 -6.11
CA TYR A 197 12.03 -9.03 -6.99
C TYR A 197 13.34 -8.79 -6.22
N TRP A 198 13.28 -8.63 -4.91
CA TRP A 198 14.46 -8.44 -4.05
C TRP A 198 15.22 -9.72 -3.72
N LYS A 199 14.76 -10.88 -4.23
CA LYS A 199 15.09 -12.14 -3.57
C LYS A 199 16.53 -12.59 -3.76
N ASP A 200 17.25 -12.13 -4.78
CA ASP A 200 18.63 -12.58 -5.06
C ASP A 200 19.48 -11.50 -5.77
N LEU A 201 19.71 -10.34 -5.13
CA LEU A 201 20.63 -9.33 -5.68
C LEU A 201 22.08 -9.73 -5.41
N PHE A 202 22.77 -10.19 -6.46
CA PHE A 202 24.20 -10.49 -6.45
C PHE A 202 25.03 -9.36 -7.08
N TYR A 203 26.13 -9.02 -6.42
CA TYR A 203 27.13 -8.08 -6.89
C TYR A 203 28.52 -8.69 -6.78
N ASP A 204 29.20 -8.82 -7.90
CA ASP A 204 30.58 -9.30 -7.98
C ASP A 204 31.57 -8.20 -7.53
N ARG A 205 31.60 -7.93 -6.22
CA ARG A 205 32.42 -6.92 -5.55
C ARG A 205 33.04 -7.50 -4.28
N ASP A 206 34.17 -6.94 -3.87
CA ASP A 206 34.78 -7.28 -2.58
C ASP A 206 33.88 -6.78 -1.41
N PRO A 207 33.45 -7.66 -0.50
CA PRO A 207 32.60 -7.27 0.62
C PRO A 207 33.31 -6.48 1.71
N LYS A 208 34.66 -6.39 1.72
CA LYS A 208 35.47 -5.78 2.79
C LYS A 208 34.89 -4.44 3.30
N HIS A 209 34.50 -3.56 2.39
CA HIS A 209 34.03 -2.20 2.72
C HIS A 209 32.53 -2.00 2.54
N PHE A 210 31.78 -3.05 2.22
CA PHE A 210 30.35 -2.90 1.95
C PHE A 210 29.54 -2.51 3.20
N SER A 211 30.03 -2.83 4.40
CA SER A 211 29.44 -2.35 5.65
C SER A 211 29.37 -0.82 5.72
N TYR A 212 30.39 -0.10 5.25
CA TYR A 212 30.41 1.37 5.19
C TYR A 212 29.42 1.92 4.16
N ILE A 213 29.29 1.25 3.02
CA ILE A 213 28.25 1.59 2.02
C ILE A 213 26.87 1.47 2.65
N LEU A 214 26.62 0.38 3.39
CA LEU A 214 25.33 0.13 4.00
C LEU A 214 25.04 1.06 5.19
N ASN A 215 26.05 1.37 6.01
CA ASN A 215 25.91 2.30 7.12
C ASN A 215 25.68 3.73 6.62
N PHE A 216 26.34 4.15 5.55
CA PHE A 216 26.03 5.43 4.90
C PHE A 216 24.56 5.49 4.44
N LEU A 217 24.03 4.42 3.86
CA LEU A 217 22.62 4.34 3.50
C LEU A 217 21.66 4.34 4.69
N ARG A 218 22.13 4.02 5.91
CA ARG A 218 21.32 4.00 7.15
C ARG A 218 21.38 5.30 7.93
N GLU A 219 22.53 5.96 7.93
CA GLU A 219 22.82 7.08 8.83
C GLU A 219 23.11 8.37 8.06
N GLY A 220 23.58 8.26 6.81
CA GLY A 220 24.01 9.41 6.01
C GLY A 220 25.35 9.95 6.49
N TYR A 221 25.43 11.28 6.61
CA TYR A 221 26.63 11.99 7.07
C TYR A 221 27.00 11.75 8.54
N ASP A 222 26.08 11.15 9.32
CA ASP A 222 26.33 10.80 10.73
C ASP A 222 27.24 9.55 10.88
N MET A 223 27.54 8.84 9.78
CA MET A 223 28.41 7.68 9.79
C MET A 223 29.89 8.07 9.98
N GLU A 224 30.60 7.32 10.83
CA GLU A 224 32.05 7.45 10.98
C GLU A 224 32.85 6.68 9.91
N LEU A 225 33.77 7.38 9.23
CA LEU A 225 34.78 6.77 8.37
C LEU A 225 35.93 6.16 9.21
N PRO A 226 36.60 5.10 8.71
CA PRO A 226 37.77 4.56 9.39
C PRO A 226 38.90 5.60 9.47
N LYS A 227 39.82 5.41 10.42
CA LYS A 227 40.99 6.30 10.60
C LYS A 227 42.09 6.04 9.57
N ASN A 228 42.16 4.83 9.03
CA ASN A 228 43.17 4.43 8.06
C ASN A 228 42.89 5.08 6.70
N GLN A 229 43.86 5.82 6.16
CA GLN A 229 43.72 6.52 4.88
C GLN A 229 43.54 5.58 3.68
N ASP A 230 44.16 4.40 3.69
CA ASP A 230 44.02 3.43 2.61
C ASP A 230 42.64 2.80 2.61
N ASP A 231 42.07 2.50 3.79
CA ASP A 231 40.67 2.09 3.90
C ASP A 231 39.72 3.19 3.39
N ILE A 232 39.97 4.47 3.68
CA ILE A 232 39.16 5.58 3.14
C ILE A 232 39.25 5.63 1.61
N LYS A 233 40.44 5.44 1.02
CA LYS A 233 40.59 5.39 -0.45
C LYS A 233 39.84 4.21 -1.07
N GLU A 234 39.86 3.05 -0.41
CA GLU A 234 39.11 1.87 -0.86
C GLU A 234 37.59 2.09 -0.74
N ILE A 235 37.10 2.67 0.36
CA ILE A 235 35.70 3.04 0.53
C ILE A 235 35.28 4.06 -0.54
N SER A 236 36.11 5.06 -0.86
CA SER A 236 35.83 6.02 -1.94
C SER A 236 35.66 5.34 -3.30
N LYS A 237 36.46 4.29 -3.60
CA LYS A 237 36.29 3.50 -4.83
C LYS A 237 34.97 2.73 -4.84
N GLU A 238 34.58 2.14 -3.71
CA GLU A 238 33.27 1.48 -3.60
C GLU A 238 32.13 2.50 -3.71
N ALA A 239 32.22 3.66 -3.06
CA ALA A 239 31.21 4.72 -3.14
C ALA A 239 30.93 5.14 -4.60
N LYS A 240 31.99 5.26 -5.42
CA LYS A 240 31.88 5.50 -6.87
C LYS A 240 31.13 4.36 -7.58
N PHE A 241 31.47 3.11 -7.31
CA PHE A 241 30.78 1.95 -7.91
C PHE A 241 29.28 1.94 -7.57
N TRP A 242 28.96 2.21 -6.30
CA TRP A 242 27.60 2.28 -5.77
C TRP A 242 26.88 3.59 -6.10
N MET A 243 27.53 4.52 -6.81
CA MET A 243 26.98 5.82 -7.21
C MET A 243 26.52 6.68 -6.02
N LEU A 244 27.24 6.61 -4.89
CA LEU A 244 26.99 7.38 -3.67
C LEU A 244 27.90 8.61 -3.66
N LYS A 245 27.47 9.67 -4.34
CA LYS A 245 28.25 10.91 -4.52
C LYS A 245 28.59 11.58 -3.19
N GLU A 246 27.63 11.59 -2.27
CA GLU A 246 27.78 12.17 -0.94
C GLU A 246 28.83 11.44 -0.09
N LEU A 247 28.90 10.11 -0.19
CA LEU A 247 29.92 9.31 0.51
C LEU A 247 31.30 9.49 -0.12
N GLU A 248 31.35 9.61 -1.46
CA GLU A 248 32.59 9.93 -2.17
C GLU A 248 33.16 11.28 -1.70
N GLU A 249 32.33 12.33 -1.66
CA GLU A 249 32.71 13.66 -1.18
C GLU A 249 33.18 13.62 0.28
N MET A 250 32.50 12.85 1.14
CA MET A 250 32.89 12.68 2.55
C MET A 250 34.27 12.02 2.70
N CYS A 251 34.57 11.02 1.88
CA CYS A 251 35.90 10.39 1.85
C CYS A 251 36.98 11.36 1.37
N GLU A 252 36.71 12.13 0.31
CA GLU A 252 37.65 13.13 -0.21
C GLU A 252 37.95 14.23 0.81
N TRP A 253 36.93 14.73 1.50
CA TRP A 253 37.10 15.71 2.54
C TRP A 253 37.94 15.16 3.70
N ARG A 254 37.70 13.90 4.09
CA ARG A 254 38.48 13.24 5.15
C ARG A 254 39.94 13.08 4.76
N LEU A 255 40.24 12.70 3.52
CA LEU A 255 41.61 12.56 3.02
C LEU A 255 42.34 13.91 3.00
N LYS A 256 41.68 15.00 2.58
CA LYS A 256 42.28 16.35 2.55
C LYS A 256 42.54 16.93 3.94
N THR A 257 41.70 16.59 4.93
CA THR A 257 41.80 17.11 6.30
C THR A 257 42.70 16.27 7.21
N SER A 258 43.12 15.08 6.76
CA SER A 258 44.04 14.20 7.49
C SER A 258 45.52 14.54 7.25
N ASP A 259 45.82 15.55 6.44
CA ASP A 259 47.17 16.04 6.11
C ASP A 259 47.66 17.17 7.06
N PHE A 260 47.03 17.38 8.22
CA PHE A 260 47.43 18.34 9.26
C PHE A 260 47.48 17.73 10.65
#